data_AF-A0A173U5U8-F1
#
_entry.id   AF-A0A173U5U8-F1
#
_cell.length_a   1.000
_cell.length_b   1.000
_cell.length_c   1.000
_cell.angle_alpha   90.00
_cell.angle_beta   90.00
_cell.angle_gamma   90.00
#
_symmetry.space_group_name_H-M   'P 1'
#
loop_
_entity.id
_entity.type
_entity.pdbx_description
1 polymer ?
#
loop_
_entity_poly.entity_id
_entity_poly.type
_entity_poly.pdbx_seq_one_letter_code
_entity_poly.pdbx_strand_id
1 'polypeptide(L)'
;MCCGNKEYAPDKCCLLPEIINSALASATKRRNFNKYVNVSGYPIGVAYNATKDKYYARITPFGHDKQVILHYWDKAEEAFQEYMLFKESEIRILTVRYRDKLPEQLFDALIKYEVLFYSPHEER
;
A
#
# COMPACT_ATOMS: atom_id res chain seq x y z
N MET A 1 -4.92 -5.73 11.78
CA MET A 1 -3.93 -5.19 12.72
C MET A 1 -4.02 -3.68 12.68
N CYS A 2 -4.41 -3.02 13.77
CA CYS A 2 -4.38 -1.57 13.86
C CYS A 2 -2.91 -1.10 13.93
N CYS A 3 -2.58 -0.03 13.21
CA CYS A 3 -1.24 0.54 13.17
C CYS A 3 -0.73 0.87 14.59
N GLY A 4 0.40 0.28 14.99
CA GLY A 4 1.16 0.72 16.17
C GLY A 4 1.41 -0.32 17.27
N ASN A 5 0.65 -1.42 17.34
CA ASN A 5 0.79 -2.37 18.46
C ASN A 5 1.63 -3.60 18.07
N LYS A 6 2.79 -3.76 18.73
CA LYS A 6 3.64 -4.96 18.64
C LYS A 6 3.27 -6.06 19.64
N GLU A 7 2.40 -5.77 20.61
CA GLU A 7 1.90 -6.73 21.58
C GLU A 7 0.56 -7.32 21.14
N TYR A 8 0.53 -8.65 21.04
CA TYR A 8 -0.68 -9.40 20.73
C TYR A 8 -1.48 -9.57 22.01
N ALA A 9 -2.58 -8.82 22.14
CA ALA A 9 -3.53 -8.98 23.24
C ALA A 9 -4.94 -9.11 22.64
N PRO A 10 -5.80 -10.02 23.15
CA PRO A 10 -7.12 -10.29 22.59
C PRO A 10 -8.05 -9.07 22.62
N ASP A 11 -7.82 -8.16 23.58
CA ASP A 11 -8.47 -6.86 23.72
C ASP A 11 -7.97 -5.80 22.71
N LYS A 12 -6.81 -6.02 22.09
CA LYS A 12 -6.14 -5.08 21.16
C LYS A 12 -6.17 -5.54 19.70
N CYS A 13 -6.70 -6.73 19.41
CA CYS A 13 -6.71 -7.31 18.07
C CYS A 13 -8.12 -7.31 17.47
N CYS A 14 -8.35 -6.46 16.46
CA CYS A 14 -9.59 -6.46 15.70
C CYS A 14 -9.47 -7.46 14.53
N LEU A 15 -10.43 -8.39 14.42
CA LEU A 15 -10.56 -9.25 13.25
C LEU A 15 -10.99 -8.40 12.06
N LEU A 16 -10.07 -8.22 11.13
CA LEU A 16 -10.32 -7.46 9.91
C LEU A 16 -10.78 -8.42 8.81
N PRO A 17 -11.74 -8.05 7.94
CA PRO A 17 -11.99 -8.79 6.72
C PRO A 17 -10.66 -9.04 6.00
N GLU A 18 -10.39 -10.29 5.63
CA GLU A 18 -9.12 -10.72 5.00
C GLU A 18 -8.71 -9.80 3.86
N ILE A 19 -9.72 -9.29 3.16
CA ILE A 19 -9.55 -8.49 1.97
C ILE A 19 -9.01 -7.08 2.25
N ILE A 20 -9.43 -6.45 3.36
CA ILE A 20 -8.88 -5.18 3.82
C ILE A 20 -7.48 -5.42 4.39
N ASN A 21 -7.27 -6.56 5.06
CA ASN A 21 -5.96 -6.92 5.61
C ASN A 21 -4.92 -7.11 4.48
N SER A 22 -5.31 -7.77 3.40
CA SER A 22 -4.49 -7.94 2.19
C SER A 22 -4.18 -6.60 1.50
N ALA A 23 -5.15 -5.70 1.40
CA ALA A 23 -4.95 -4.36 0.84
C ALA A 23 -3.92 -3.56 1.68
N LEU A 24 -4.08 -3.51 3.00
CA LEU A 24 -3.14 -2.83 3.90
C LEU A 24 -1.75 -3.48 3.90
N ALA A 25 -1.68 -4.81 3.90
CA ALA A 25 -0.42 -5.52 3.83
C ALA A 25 0.32 -5.21 2.53
N SER A 26 -0.38 -5.09 1.39
CA SER A 26 0.24 -4.71 0.13
C SER A 26 0.78 -3.27 0.13
N ALA A 27 0.12 -2.37 0.86
CA ALA A 27 0.52 -0.97 1.01
C ALA A 27 1.66 -0.75 2.01
N THR A 28 1.95 -1.74 2.87
CA THR A 28 2.97 -1.64 3.93
C THR A 28 4.13 -2.64 3.77
N LYS A 29 3.98 -3.65 2.91
CA LYS A 29 5.04 -4.61 2.60
C LYS A 29 6.23 -3.85 2.03
N ARG A 30 7.28 -3.72 2.84
CA ARG A 30 8.66 -3.51 2.36
C ARG A 30 8.94 -4.65 1.41
N ARG A 31 8.84 -4.40 0.10
CA ARG A 31 9.22 -5.41 -0.89
C ARG A 31 10.74 -5.53 -0.74
N ASN A 32 11.14 -6.62 -0.08
CA ASN A 32 12.49 -6.98 0.32
C ASN A 32 13.57 -6.20 -0.44
N PHE A 33 14.36 -5.44 0.32
CA PHE A 33 15.77 -5.21 0.02
C PHE A 33 16.42 -6.59 -0.15
N ASN A 34 16.34 -7.14 -1.35
CA ASN A 34 17.14 -8.29 -1.68
C ASN A 34 18.59 -7.78 -1.68
N LYS A 35 19.36 -8.14 -0.64
CA LYS A 35 20.78 -7.79 -0.46
C LYS A 35 21.66 -8.11 -1.69
N TYR A 36 21.15 -8.92 -2.61
CA TYR A 36 21.86 -9.45 -3.78
C TYR A 36 21.32 -8.96 -5.13
N VAL A 37 20.25 -8.16 -5.14
CA VAL A 37 19.78 -7.45 -6.33
C VAL A 37 19.93 -5.98 -5.99
N ASN A 38 20.48 -5.17 -6.89
CA ASN A 38 20.41 -3.71 -6.76
C ASN A 38 18.92 -3.31 -6.75
N VAL A 39 18.28 -3.36 -5.58
CA VAL A 39 16.87 -3.07 -5.39
C VAL A 39 16.77 -1.57 -5.44
N SER A 40 16.42 -1.11 -6.64
CA SER A 40 16.04 0.23 -6.99
C SER A 40 15.48 1.01 -5.79
N GLY A 41 16.14 2.10 -5.43
CA GLY A 41 15.81 2.95 -4.28
C GLY A 41 14.50 3.75 -4.45
N TYR A 42 13.51 3.18 -5.11
CA TYR A 42 12.25 3.84 -5.46
C TYR A 42 11.17 3.58 -4.41
N PRO A 43 10.19 4.49 -4.31
CA PRO A 43 9.06 4.35 -3.39
C PRO A 43 8.27 3.06 -3.62
N ILE A 44 7.53 2.62 -2.61
CA ILE A 44 6.63 1.47 -2.73
C ILE A 44 5.66 1.65 -3.89
N GLY A 45 5.41 0.57 -4.64
CA GLY A 45 4.51 0.63 -5.80
C GLY A 45 5.14 1.22 -7.06
N VAL A 46 6.34 1.80 -6.99
CA VAL A 46 7.05 2.37 -8.15
C VAL A 46 8.11 1.41 -8.69
N ALA A 47 8.29 1.43 -10.00
CA ALA A 47 9.40 0.79 -10.68
C ALA A 47 9.85 1.65 -11.87
N TYR A 48 11.06 1.40 -12.36
CA TYR A 48 11.61 2.09 -13.52
C TYR A 48 11.73 1.12 -14.71
N ASN A 49 11.36 1.61 -15.90
CA ASN A 49 11.47 0.87 -17.15
C ASN A 49 12.62 1.43 -17.98
N ALA A 50 13.74 0.72 -18.02
CA ALA A 50 14.95 1.13 -18.75
C ALA A 50 14.74 1.24 -20.26
N THR A 51 13.81 0.48 -20.85
CA THR A 51 13.52 0.55 -22.29
C THR A 51 12.78 1.82 -22.67
N LYS A 52 11.94 2.33 -21.77
CA LYS A 52 11.13 3.55 -21.99
C LYS A 52 11.74 4.79 -21.35
N ASP A 53 12.79 4.63 -20.55
CA ASP A 53 13.37 5.67 -19.71
C ASP A 53 12.32 6.40 -18.84
N LYS A 54 11.40 5.63 -18.24
CA LYS A 54 10.28 6.16 -17.47
C LYS A 54 10.00 5.35 -16.21
N TYR A 55 9.51 6.04 -15.19
CA TYR A 55 8.96 5.46 -13.96
C TYR A 55 7.52 5.03 -14.17
N TYR A 56 7.04 4.07 -13.40
CA TYR A 56 5.64 3.67 -13.46
C TYR A 56 5.14 3.14 -12.12
N ALA A 57 3.86 3.38 -11.86
CA ALA A 57 3.16 2.78 -10.74
C ALA A 57 2.63 1.41 -11.13
N ARG A 58 2.73 0.46 -10.20
CA ARG A 58 2.16 -0.88 -10.35
C ARG A 58 1.33 -1.24 -9.13
N ILE A 59 0.16 -1.78 -9.40
CA ILE A 59 -0.79 -2.19 -8.38
C ILE A 59 -1.38 -3.55 -8.73
N THR A 60 -1.82 -4.28 -7.72
CA THR A 60 -2.77 -5.38 -7.90
C THR A 60 -4.09 -4.88 -7.34
N PRO A 61 -5.06 -4.52 -8.21
CA PRO A 61 -6.35 -4.04 -7.77
C PRO A 61 -7.07 -5.13 -6.99
N PHE A 62 -7.86 -4.72 -6.01
CA PHE A 62 -8.75 -5.62 -5.29
C PHE A 62 -9.57 -6.53 -6.22
N GLY A 63 -9.61 -7.84 -5.92
CA GLY A 63 -10.38 -8.81 -6.70
C GLY A 63 -9.75 -9.22 -8.03
N HIS A 64 -8.50 -8.80 -8.29
CA HIS A 64 -7.74 -9.19 -9.46
C HIS A 64 -6.47 -9.95 -9.05
N ASP A 65 -6.15 -11.02 -9.77
CA ASP A 65 -4.91 -11.79 -9.58
C ASP A 65 -3.72 -11.22 -10.36
N LYS A 66 -3.97 -10.22 -11.20
CA LYS A 66 -2.97 -9.65 -12.11
C LYS A 66 -2.56 -8.26 -11.65
N GLN A 67 -1.25 -8.05 -11.68
CA GLN A 67 -0.68 -6.73 -11.49
C GLN A 67 -0.92 -5.90 -12.76
N VAL A 68 -1.38 -4.67 -12.59
CA VAL A 68 -1.53 -3.70 -13.67
C VAL A 68 -0.53 -2.57 -13.51
N ILE A 69 -0.06 -2.06 -14.64
CA ILE A 69 0.71 -0.82 -14.72
C ILE A 69 -0.30 0.30 -14.93
N LEU A 70 -0.17 1.38 -14.16
CA LEU A 70 -1.04 2.56 -14.30
C LEU A 70 -0.51 3.45 -15.43
N HIS A 71 0.26 4.48 -15.12
CA HIS A 71 0.91 5.33 -16.12
C HIS A 71 2.43 5.30 -16.03
N TYR A 72 3.05 5.79 -17.11
CA TYR A 72 4.48 6.04 -17.20
C TYR A 72 4.75 7.52 -16.97
N TRP A 73 5.63 7.81 -16.02
CA TRP A 73 6.00 9.14 -15.56
C TRP A 73 7.49 9.38 -15.77
N ASP A 74 7.87 10.65 -15.88
CA ASP A 74 9.28 11.04 -16.00
C ASP A 74 9.96 11.09 -14.62
N LYS A 75 9.19 11.21 -13.53
CA LYS A 75 9.68 11.22 -12.15
C LYS A 75 9.11 10.09 -11.29
N ALA A 76 9.90 9.60 -10.34
CA ALA A 76 9.48 8.54 -9.42
C ALA A 76 8.39 9.02 -8.45
N GLU A 77 8.41 10.30 -8.08
CA GLU A 77 7.45 10.94 -7.18
C GLU A 77 6.06 11.01 -7.80
N GLU A 78 5.97 11.31 -9.10
CA GLU A 78 4.69 11.36 -9.82
C GLU A 78 4.06 9.95 -9.92
N ALA A 79 4.88 8.95 -10.24
CA ALA A 79 4.45 7.55 -10.19
C ALA A 79 4.00 7.15 -8.78
N PHE A 80 4.68 7.61 -7.73
CA PHE A 80 4.26 7.32 -6.36
C PHE A 80 2.95 8.00 -5.99
N GLN A 81 2.76 9.27 -6.37
CA GLN A 81 1.51 9.99 -6.12
C GLN A 81 0.32 9.27 -6.75
N GLU A 82 0.47 8.77 -7.97
CA GLU A 82 -0.55 7.95 -8.62
C GLU A 82 -0.82 6.65 -7.86
N TYR A 83 0.23 5.94 -7.41
CA TYR A 83 0.09 4.75 -6.58
C TYR A 83 -0.65 5.02 -5.27
N MET A 84 -0.30 6.11 -4.58
CA MET A 84 -0.90 6.55 -3.31
C MET A 84 -2.38 6.82 -3.50
N LEU A 85 -2.75 7.63 -4.50
CA LEU A 85 -4.14 7.94 -4.81
C LEU A 85 -4.94 6.66 -5.07
N PHE A 86 -4.41 5.75 -5.89
CA PHE A 86 -5.13 4.52 -6.20
C PHE A 86 -5.32 3.64 -4.97
N LYS A 87 -4.26 3.45 -4.15
CA LYS A 87 -4.36 2.57 -2.98
C LYS A 87 -5.21 3.16 -1.86
N GLU A 88 -5.16 4.47 -1.64
CA GLU A 88 -6.07 5.12 -0.69
C GLU A 88 -7.52 5.00 -1.17
N SER A 89 -7.79 5.23 -2.45
CA SER A 89 -9.13 5.03 -3.02
C SER A 89 -9.61 3.59 -2.86
N GLU A 90 -8.77 2.60 -3.14
CA GLU A 90 -9.12 1.19 -2.94
C GLU A 90 -9.47 0.89 -1.47
N ILE A 91 -8.64 1.33 -0.53
CA ILE A 91 -8.87 1.12 0.91
C ILE A 91 -10.16 1.83 1.35
N ARG A 92 -10.42 3.06 0.91
CA ARG A 92 -11.65 3.80 1.23
C ARG A 92 -12.88 3.10 0.67
N ILE A 93 -12.85 2.64 -0.57
CA ILE A 93 -13.96 1.89 -1.20
C ILE A 93 -14.24 0.61 -0.42
N LEU A 94 -13.20 -0.14 -0.04
CA LEU A 94 -13.37 -1.36 0.76
C LEU A 94 -13.91 -1.06 2.15
N THR A 95 -13.44 0.00 2.78
CA THR A 95 -13.91 0.42 4.10
C THR A 95 -15.41 0.72 4.09
N VAL A 96 -15.88 1.48 3.09
CA VAL A 96 -17.32 1.77 2.92
C VAL A 96 -18.10 0.50 2.58
N ARG A 97 -17.59 -0.36 1.69
CA ARG A 97 -18.23 -1.62 1.31
C ARG A 97 -18.43 -2.58 2.49
N TYR A 98 -17.50 -2.56 3.44
CA TYR A 98 -17.51 -3.45 4.60
C TYR A 98 -17.93 -2.73 5.89
N ARG A 99 -18.56 -1.55 5.81
CA ARG A 99 -18.95 -0.72 6.96
C ARG A 99 -19.69 -1.52 8.03
N ASP A 100 -20.66 -2.34 7.63
CA ASP A 100 -21.49 -3.13 8.56
C ASP A 100 -20.73 -4.26 9.28
N LYS A 101 -19.52 -4.58 8.80
CA LYS A 101 -18.64 -5.62 9.36
C LYS A 101 -17.45 -5.04 10.15
N LEU A 102 -17.36 -3.72 10.24
CA LEU A 102 -16.25 -3.04 10.89
C LEU A 102 -16.72 -2.34 12.18
N PRO A 103 -15.97 -2.46 13.29
CA PRO A 103 -16.22 -1.61 14.44
C PRO A 103 -15.92 -0.15 14.07
N GLU A 104 -16.67 0.78 14.65
CA GLU A 104 -16.62 2.22 14.31
C GLU A 104 -15.20 2.81 14.35
N GLN A 105 -14.43 2.48 15.39
CA GLN A 105 -13.04 2.93 15.53
C GLN A 105 -12.15 2.50 14.36
N LEU A 106 -12.39 1.31 13.82
CA LEU A 106 -11.62 0.75 12.71
C LEU A 106 -12.05 1.33 11.37
N PHE A 107 -13.35 1.58 11.20
CA PHE A 107 -13.86 2.31 10.05
C PHE A 107 -13.22 3.71 9.96
N ASP A 108 -13.19 4.44 11.08
CA ASP A 108 -12.59 5.78 11.15
C ASP A 108 -11.08 5.77 10.88
N ALA A 109 -10.37 4.75 11.37
CA ALA A 109 -8.94 4.60 11.09
C ALA A 109 -8.67 4.31 9.61
N LEU A 110 -9.49 3.46 8.98
CA LEU A 110 -9.31 3.07 7.58
C LEU A 110 -9.71 4.17 6.59
N ILE A 111 -10.76 4.94 6.88
CA ILE A 111 -11.19 6.03 5.98
C ILE A 111 -10.16 7.17 5.94
N LYS A 112 -9.45 7.38 7.06
CA LYS A 112 -8.36 8.35 7.21
C LYS A 112 -6.98 7.75 6.88
N TYR A 113 -6.92 6.54 6.37
CA TYR A 113 -5.64 5.90 6.04
C TYR A 113 -4.96 6.62 4.88
N GLU A 114 -3.68 6.93 5.07
CA GLU A 114 -2.82 7.58 4.09
C GLU A 114 -1.60 6.68 3.82
N VAL A 115 -1.23 6.54 2.55
CA VAL A 115 -0.06 5.73 2.18
C VAL A 115 1.18 6.60 2.33
N LEU A 116 2.07 6.21 3.25
CA LEU A 116 3.31 6.94 3.49
C LEU A 116 4.33 6.72 2.36
N PHE A 117 4.97 7.81 1.93
CA PHE A 117 6.16 7.75 1.09
C PHE A 117 7.28 7.08 1.89
N TYR A 118 7.69 5.89 1.47
CA TYR A 118 8.85 5.24 2.06
C TYR A 118 10.04 5.39 1.12
N SER A 119 10.98 6.27 1.49
CA SER A 119 12.31 6.30 0.88
C SER A 119 13.23 5.35 1.65
N PRO A 120 14.00 4.49 0.98
CA PRO A 120 14.97 3.61 1.63
C PRO A 120 16.09 4.36 2.40
N HIS A 121 16.16 5.69 2.27
CA HIS A 121 17.15 6.54 2.95
C HIS A 121 16.67 7.13 4.29
N GLU A 122 15.42 6.91 4.69
CA GLU A 122 14.97 7.29 6.04
C GLU A 122 15.31 6.14 7.02
N GLU A 123 16.55 6.20 7.54
CA GLU A 123 16.98 5.45 8.71
C GLU A 123 16.10 5.82 9.91
N ARG A 124 15.64 4.82 10.66
CA ARG A 124 14.93 4.98 11.92
C ARG A 124 15.56 4.10 12.97
#